data_AF-A0A6S7H355-F1
#
_entry.id   AF-A0A6S7H355-F1
#
_cell.length_a   1.000
_cell.length_b   1.000
_cell.length_c   1.000
_cell.angle_alpha   90.00
_cell.angle_beta   90.00
_cell.angle_gamma   90.00
#
_symmetry.space_group_name_H-M   'P 1'
#
loop_
_entity.id
_entity.type
_entity.pdbx_description
1 polymer ?
#
loop_
_entity_poly.entity_id
_entity_poly.type
_entity_poly.pdbx_seq_one_letter_code
_entity_poly.pdbx_strand_id
1 'polypeptide(L)'
;MKFQVLFCAFAFIQLASGLDFEVTDPDKEDGPDTPAVQRIPDNFDLADKEFDIVNYHLITKRNELKRNCKRNHSNVVESITKEQLEKMWTSGAIGIHSPRALLRLMWWLNTIHHGIRGRVAHHDLNIEDFQISRSMEGKLCIEHIKNTAKRKLSVENDNDYTRNKGKCRAGMIATDGSERDPVRAFKVYLKHRPPGISSFYLTPKHKPKGDIWFNKVPMGKNSIGRIMREIKAVAGIN
;
A
#
# COMPACT_ATOMS: atom_id res chain seq x y z
N MET A 1 -11.63 22.90 6.85
CA MET A 1 -10.64 22.43 5.85
C MET A 1 -10.43 20.93 5.99
N LYS A 2 -11.21 20.08 5.30
CA LYS A 2 -11.12 18.61 5.43
C LYS A 2 -11.35 17.88 4.10
N PHE A 3 -10.71 18.25 2.99
CA PHE A 3 -10.94 17.49 1.73
C PHE A 3 -9.73 17.33 0.78
N GLN A 4 -8.55 17.87 1.09
CA GLN A 4 -7.42 17.80 0.14
C GLN A 4 -6.69 16.44 0.11
N VAL A 5 -6.76 15.64 1.18
CA VAL A 5 -5.92 14.42 1.31
C VAL A 5 -6.52 13.22 0.57
N LEU A 6 -7.82 13.25 0.24
CA LEU A 6 -8.50 12.13 -0.39
C LEU A 6 -8.19 12.00 -1.90
N PHE A 7 -7.81 13.10 -2.58
CA PHE A 7 -7.72 13.12 -4.04
C PHE A 7 -6.41 12.57 -4.63
N CYS A 8 -5.29 12.58 -3.89
CA CYS A 8 -3.99 12.12 -4.42
C CYS A 8 -3.63 10.67 -4.04
N ALA A 9 -4.39 9.99 -3.18
CA ALA A 9 -3.98 8.71 -2.61
C ALA A 9 -4.36 7.46 -3.44
N PHE A 10 -5.31 7.56 -4.37
CA PHE A 10 -5.99 6.39 -4.93
C PHE A 10 -5.47 5.88 -6.27
N ALA A 11 -4.68 6.67 -7.01
CA ALA A 11 -4.28 6.32 -8.38
C ALA A 11 -3.37 5.06 -8.49
N PHE A 12 -2.86 4.51 -7.39
CA PHE A 12 -1.87 3.40 -7.41
C PHE A 12 -2.32 2.08 -6.78
N ILE A 13 -3.51 2.00 -6.16
CA ILE A 13 -3.93 0.78 -5.44
C ILE A 13 -4.29 -0.37 -6.41
N GLN A 14 -4.73 -0.07 -7.63
CA GLN A 14 -5.21 -1.08 -8.59
C GLN A 14 -4.09 -1.70 -9.47
N LEU A 15 -2.88 -1.13 -9.51
CA LEU A 15 -1.79 -1.65 -10.37
C LEU A 15 -1.09 -2.91 -9.81
N ALA A 16 -1.42 -3.34 -8.59
CA ALA A 16 -0.72 -4.44 -7.91
C ALA A 16 -1.39 -5.82 -8.06
N SER A 17 -2.48 -5.93 -8.84
CA SER A 17 -3.33 -7.12 -8.91
C SER A 17 -3.52 -7.75 -10.30
N GLY A 18 -2.70 -7.40 -11.30
CA GLY A 18 -2.80 -7.98 -12.63
C GLY A 18 -1.43 -8.17 -13.28
N LEU A 19 -1.24 -9.37 -13.85
CA LEU A 19 -0.10 -9.87 -14.63
C LEU A 19 1.01 -10.53 -13.80
N ASP A 20 0.73 -11.79 -13.44
CA ASP A 20 1.75 -12.84 -13.42
C ASP A 20 2.02 -13.20 -14.90
N PHE A 21 3.26 -13.04 -15.36
CA PHE A 21 3.71 -13.58 -16.65
C PHE A 21 4.20 -15.00 -16.39
N GLU A 22 3.51 -15.96 -17.00
CA GLU A 22 3.84 -17.37 -17.00
C GLU A 22 5.11 -17.56 -17.82
N VAL A 23 6.20 -18.01 -17.18
CA VAL A 23 7.42 -18.44 -17.88
C VAL A 23 7.16 -19.85 -18.39
N THR A 24 6.78 -19.95 -19.66
CA THR A 24 6.80 -21.23 -20.39
C THR A 24 8.26 -21.63 -20.63
N ASP A 25 8.66 -22.80 -20.12
CA ASP A 25 9.97 -23.42 -20.36
C ASP A 25 10.21 -23.59 -21.88
N PRO A 26 11.32 -23.06 -22.44
CA PRO A 26 11.59 -23.11 -23.87
C PRO A 26 12.35 -24.36 -24.34
N ASP A 27 12.60 -25.35 -23.47
CA ASP A 27 13.42 -26.52 -23.82
C ASP A 27 12.59 -27.67 -24.43
N LYS A 28 11.89 -27.38 -25.53
CA LYS A 28 11.38 -28.41 -26.45
C LYS A 28 12.12 -28.27 -27.78
N GLU A 29 13.10 -29.13 -27.98
CA GLU A 29 13.89 -29.20 -29.21
C GLU A 29 13.03 -29.58 -30.41
N ASP A 30 13.07 -28.78 -31.47
CA ASP A 30 12.61 -29.13 -32.81
C ASP A 30 13.70 -28.76 -33.83
N GLY A 31 14.27 -29.78 -34.48
CA GLY A 31 14.64 -29.88 -35.89
C GLY A 31 15.60 -28.86 -36.55
N PRO A 32 16.67 -29.31 -37.24
CA PRO A 32 17.56 -28.42 -37.98
C PRO A 32 16.92 -28.06 -39.33
N ASP A 33 16.52 -26.79 -39.48
CA ASP A 33 16.58 -26.01 -40.73
C ASP A 33 15.59 -24.83 -40.63
N THR A 34 15.99 -23.75 -39.96
CA THR A 34 15.31 -22.45 -40.07
C THR A 34 16.38 -21.35 -39.99
N PRO A 35 16.41 -20.38 -40.92
CA PRO A 35 17.44 -19.35 -40.92
C PRO A 35 17.36 -18.52 -39.64
N ALA A 36 18.52 -18.24 -39.05
CA ALA A 36 18.65 -17.56 -37.76
C ALA A 36 17.90 -16.21 -37.77
N VAL A 37 16.72 -16.19 -37.15
CA VAL A 37 16.05 -14.95 -36.77
C VAL A 37 16.87 -14.35 -35.64
N GLN A 38 17.58 -13.28 -35.95
CA GLN A 38 18.35 -12.51 -34.99
C GLN A 38 17.39 -11.99 -33.92
N ARG A 39 17.41 -12.60 -32.73
CA ARG A 39 16.56 -12.19 -31.61
C ARG A 39 16.90 -10.73 -31.27
N ILE A 40 15.91 -9.86 -31.38
CA ILE A 40 16.03 -8.47 -30.91
C ILE A 40 16.15 -8.54 -29.39
N PRO A 41 17.19 -7.96 -28.77
CA PRO A 41 17.34 -7.98 -27.32
C PRO A 41 16.22 -7.17 -26.66
N ASP A 42 15.50 -7.79 -25.73
CA ASP A 42 14.30 -7.23 -25.07
C ASP A 42 14.58 -6.05 -24.11
N ASN A 43 15.83 -5.58 -24.03
CA ASN A 43 16.21 -4.42 -23.24
C ASN A 43 17.14 -3.50 -24.05
N PHE A 44 16.66 -2.31 -24.42
CA PHE A 44 17.51 -1.23 -24.91
C PHE A 44 18.36 -0.69 -23.75
N ASP A 45 19.67 -0.88 -23.83
CA ASP A 45 20.61 -0.28 -22.90
C ASP A 45 20.80 1.21 -23.23
N LEU A 46 20.19 2.08 -22.40
CA LEU A 46 20.30 3.54 -22.52
C LEU A 46 21.70 4.09 -22.15
N ALA A 47 22.61 3.21 -21.71
CA ALA A 47 24.03 3.53 -21.49
C ALA A 47 24.92 3.18 -22.70
N ASP A 48 24.32 2.70 -23.79
CA ASP A 48 25.04 2.40 -25.03
C ASP A 48 25.54 3.70 -25.69
N LYS A 49 26.88 3.81 -25.76
CA LYS A 49 27.60 4.96 -26.33
C LYS A 49 27.39 5.07 -27.83
N GLU A 50 27.06 3.97 -28.50
CA GLU A 50 26.83 3.95 -29.95
C GLU A 50 25.58 4.75 -30.34
N PHE A 51 24.62 4.89 -29.42
CA PHE A 51 23.35 5.57 -29.64
C PHE A 51 23.16 6.80 -28.74
N ASP A 52 24.23 7.41 -28.24
CA ASP A 52 24.20 8.55 -27.30
C ASP A 52 23.27 9.69 -27.75
N ILE A 53 23.27 10.02 -29.05
CA ILE A 53 22.42 11.07 -29.61
C ILE A 53 20.93 10.66 -29.52
N VAL A 54 20.61 9.41 -29.87
CA VAL A 54 19.23 8.90 -29.81
C VAL A 54 18.75 8.79 -28.35
N ASN A 55 19.62 8.28 -27.47
CA ASN A 55 19.37 8.16 -26.03
C ASN A 55 19.13 9.54 -25.39
N TYR A 56 19.92 10.55 -25.76
CA TYR A 56 19.71 11.94 -25.33
C TYR A 56 18.33 12.47 -25.74
N HIS A 57 17.90 12.25 -26.98
CA HIS A 57 16.60 12.70 -27.46
C HIS A 57 15.45 11.95 -26.77
N LEU A 58 15.58 10.65 -26.56
CA LEU A 58 14.58 9.84 -25.84
C LEU A 58 14.47 10.27 -24.36
N ILE A 59 15.59 10.49 -23.68
CA ILE A 59 15.63 10.99 -22.30
C ILE A 59 15.01 12.39 -22.22
N THR A 60 15.37 13.28 -23.15
CA THR A 60 14.83 14.64 -23.22
C THR A 60 13.34 14.61 -23.45
N LYS A 61 12.85 13.81 -24.40
CA LYS A 61 11.42 13.68 -24.68
C LYS A 61 10.66 13.07 -23.50
N ARG A 62 11.19 12.03 -22.87
CA ARG A 62 10.65 11.45 -21.63
C ARG A 62 10.55 12.50 -20.52
N ASN A 63 11.59 13.33 -20.34
CA ASN A 63 11.61 14.37 -19.33
C ASN A 63 10.64 15.52 -19.66
N GLU A 64 10.51 15.89 -20.93
CA GLU A 64 9.50 16.84 -21.43
C GLU A 64 8.08 16.32 -21.15
N LEU A 65 7.80 15.05 -21.44
CA LEU A 65 6.51 14.41 -21.13
C LEU A 65 6.24 14.35 -19.61
N LYS A 66 7.28 14.11 -18.78
CA LYS A 66 7.17 14.17 -17.31
C LYS A 66 6.84 15.60 -16.82
N ARG A 67 7.50 16.62 -17.37
CA ARG A 67 7.25 18.04 -17.05
C ARG A 67 5.84 18.47 -17.49
N ASN A 68 5.40 17.98 -18.65
CA ASN A 68 4.08 18.26 -19.20
C ASN A 68 2.97 17.38 -18.59
N CYS A 69 3.27 16.57 -17.56
CA CYS A 69 2.34 15.63 -16.92
C CYS A 69 1.64 14.65 -17.88
N LYS A 70 2.17 14.47 -19.10
CA LYS A 70 1.67 13.55 -20.13
C LYS A 70 2.32 12.19 -19.95
N ARG A 71 2.09 11.54 -18.80
CA ARG A 71 2.44 10.12 -18.67
C ARG A 71 1.40 9.30 -19.46
N ASN A 72 1.79 8.14 -19.96
CA ASN A 72 0.86 7.11 -20.40
C ASN A 72 0.04 6.63 -19.19
N HIS A 73 -1.00 7.37 -18.83
CA HIS A 73 -2.02 6.96 -17.86
C HIS A 73 -3.21 6.42 -18.65
N SER A 74 -3.05 5.28 -19.33
CA SER A 74 -4.20 4.52 -19.84
C SER A 74 -5.08 3.99 -18.70
N ASN A 75 -4.52 3.90 -17.49
CA ASN A 75 -5.25 3.57 -16.27
C ASN A 75 -5.53 4.85 -15.48
N VAL A 76 -6.53 5.62 -15.89
CA VAL A 76 -7.18 6.59 -15.00
C VAL A 76 -7.90 5.77 -13.93
N VAL A 77 -7.22 5.48 -12.83
CA VAL A 77 -7.81 4.78 -11.68
C VAL A 77 -8.71 5.78 -10.98
N GLU A 78 -10.02 5.56 -11.07
CA GLU A 78 -11.01 6.36 -10.36
C GLU A 78 -10.79 6.29 -8.85
N SER A 79 -10.81 7.44 -8.19
CA SER A 79 -10.76 7.55 -6.74
C SER A 79 -12.03 6.99 -6.11
N ILE A 80 -11.91 6.32 -4.96
CA ILE A 80 -13.07 5.85 -4.20
C ILE A 80 -13.97 7.05 -3.84
N THR A 81 -15.21 7.03 -4.31
CA THR A 81 -16.19 8.09 -4.04
C THR A 81 -16.75 7.97 -2.61
N LYS A 82 -17.45 9.01 -2.14
CA LYS A 82 -18.09 8.98 -0.82
C LYS A 82 -19.15 7.89 -0.74
N GLU A 83 -19.91 7.70 -1.81
CA GLU A 83 -20.96 6.70 -1.92
C GLU A 83 -20.37 5.28 -1.86
N GLN A 84 -19.24 5.06 -2.53
CA GLN A 84 -18.49 3.80 -2.45
C GLN A 84 -17.94 3.57 -1.04
N LEU A 85 -17.40 4.60 -0.38
CA LEU A 85 -16.95 4.49 1.01
C LEU A 85 -18.10 4.15 1.96
N GLU A 86 -19.27 4.77 1.79
CA GLU A 86 -20.46 4.41 2.58
C GLU A 86 -20.89 2.96 2.31
N LYS A 87 -20.85 2.49 1.06
CA LYS A 87 -21.08 1.06 0.75
C LYS A 87 -20.08 0.13 1.46
N MET A 88 -18.81 0.51 1.56
CA MET A 88 -17.81 -0.28 2.29
C MET A 88 -18.16 -0.44 3.77
N TRP A 89 -18.71 0.62 4.39
CA TRP A 89 -19.19 0.57 5.78
C TRP A 89 -20.47 -0.24 5.91
N THR A 90 -21.50 0.06 5.12
CA THR A 90 -22.84 -0.56 5.27
C THR A 90 -22.86 -2.04 4.90
N SER A 91 -22.03 -2.47 3.96
CA SER A 91 -21.86 -3.89 3.61
C SER A 91 -21.06 -4.70 4.65
N GLY A 92 -20.40 -4.04 5.60
CA GLY A 92 -19.45 -4.68 6.50
C GLY A 92 -18.15 -5.13 5.81
N ALA A 93 -17.83 -4.59 4.62
CA ALA A 93 -16.54 -4.80 3.97
C ALA A 93 -15.38 -4.28 4.84
N ILE A 94 -15.62 -3.22 5.61
CA ILE A 94 -14.75 -2.73 6.68
C ILE A 94 -15.56 -2.54 7.96
N GLY A 95 -14.89 -2.62 9.12
CA GLY A 95 -15.55 -2.43 10.41
C GLY A 95 -14.89 -3.22 11.53
N ILE A 96 -15.41 -3.12 12.75
CA ILE A 96 -14.84 -3.76 13.95
C ILE A 96 -15.52 -5.08 14.34
N HIS A 97 -16.56 -5.49 13.61
CA HIS A 97 -17.45 -6.60 13.97
C HIS A 97 -16.90 -8.00 13.65
N SER A 98 -15.84 -8.12 12.84
CA SER A 98 -15.26 -9.40 12.46
C SER A 98 -13.74 -9.32 12.23
N PRO A 99 -12.98 -10.43 12.37
CA PRO A 99 -11.54 -10.45 12.11
C PRO A 99 -11.16 -9.90 10.74
N ARG A 100 -11.91 -10.30 9.71
CA ARG A 100 -11.64 -9.89 8.33
C ARG A 100 -12.03 -8.43 8.07
N ALA A 101 -13.18 -7.97 8.57
CA ALA A 101 -13.56 -6.57 8.43
C ALA A 101 -12.58 -5.65 9.17
N LEU A 102 -12.11 -6.07 10.35
CA LEU A 102 -11.16 -5.30 11.16
C LEU A 102 -9.80 -5.20 10.49
N LEU A 103 -9.30 -6.31 9.92
CA LEU A 103 -8.05 -6.31 9.16
C LEU A 103 -8.12 -5.40 7.93
N ARG A 104 -9.24 -5.49 7.18
CA ARG A 104 -9.49 -4.63 6.01
C ARG A 104 -9.58 -3.15 6.40
N LEU A 105 -10.21 -2.85 7.54
CA LEU A 105 -10.26 -1.49 8.10
C LEU A 105 -8.87 -0.98 8.47
N MET A 106 -8.04 -1.77 9.15
CA MET A 106 -6.68 -1.36 9.50
C MET A 106 -5.84 -1.09 8.26
N TRP A 107 -5.93 -1.95 7.25
CA TRP A 107 -5.26 -1.75 5.97
C TRP A 107 -5.71 -0.44 5.29
N TRP A 108 -7.01 -0.19 5.28
CA TRP A 108 -7.59 1.04 4.74
C TRP A 108 -7.06 2.27 5.46
N LEU A 109 -7.17 2.31 6.80
CA LEU A 109 -6.74 3.44 7.62
C LEU A 109 -5.24 3.73 7.46
N ASN A 110 -4.40 2.69 7.44
CA ASN A 110 -2.97 2.82 7.18
C ASN A 110 -2.68 3.43 5.81
N THR A 111 -3.48 3.09 4.80
CA THR A 111 -3.35 3.62 3.44
C THR A 111 -3.74 5.10 3.39
N ILE A 112 -4.89 5.47 3.97
CA ILE A 112 -5.44 6.82 3.84
C ILE A 112 -4.79 7.84 4.78
N HIS A 113 -4.42 7.45 6.01
CA HIS A 113 -3.91 8.37 7.02
C HIS A 113 -2.39 8.43 7.03
N HIS A 114 -1.71 7.30 6.92
CA HIS A 114 -0.25 7.23 6.96
C HIS A 114 0.40 7.20 5.56
N GLY A 115 -0.41 7.13 4.49
CA GLY A 115 0.09 7.09 3.12
C GLY A 115 0.93 5.84 2.83
N ILE A 116 0.73 4.76 3.57
CA ILE A 116 1.42 3.49 3.33
C ILE A 116 0.81 2.88 2.07
N ARG A 117 1.64 2.55 1.08
CA ARG A 117 1.18 2.13 -0.24
C ARG A 117 1.98 0.94 -0.76
N GLY A 118 1.28 0.03 -1.42
CA GLY A 118 1.87 -1.13 -2.06
C GLY A 118 2.07 -2.32 -1.11
N ARG A 119 1.93 -3.53 -1.65
CA ARG A 119 1.92 -4.77 -0.87
C ARG A 119 3.16 -4.97 0.01
N VAL A 120 4.35 -4.57 -0.47
CA VAL A 120 5.61 -4.70 0.28
C VAL A 120 5.64 -3.76 1.47
N ALA A 121 5.27 -2.48 1.28
CA ALA A 121 5.27 -1.52 2.38
C ALA A 121 4.29 -1.90 3.49
N HIS A 122 3.13 -2.47 3.14
CA HIS A 122 2.20 -3.00 4.14
C HIS A 122 2.73 -4.25 4.82
N HIS A 123 3.31 -5.18 4.06
CA HIS A 123 3.86 -6.43 4.60
C HIS A 123 4.96 -6.18 5.63
N ASP A 124 5.81 -5.19 5.40
CA ASP A 124 6.98 -4.93 6.23
C ASP A 124 6.67 -4.08 7.49
N LEU A 125 5.40 -3.72 7.72
CA LEU A 125 4.98 -3.01 8.93
C LEU A 125 5.07 -3.90 10.16
N ASN A 126 5.55 -3.32 11.25
CA ASN A 126 5.42 -3.89 12.59
C ASN A 126 4.42 -3.10 13.42
N ILE A 127 3.86 -3.76 14.43
CA ILE A 127 2.97 -3.11 15.40
C ILE A 127 3.71 -2.05 16.24
N GLU A 128 5.00 -2.26 16.46
CA GLU A 128 5.90 -1.36 17.20
C GLU A 128 6.19 -0.06 16.44
N ASP A 129 5.95 -0.02 15.13
CA ASP A 129 6.08 1.20 14.34
C ASP A 129 4.93 2.19 14.62
N PHE A 130 3.95 1.83 15.44
CA PHE A 130 2.77 2.65 15.75
C PHE A 130 2.72 3.03 17.23
N GLN A 131 2.58 4.33 17.50
CA GLN A 131 2.44 4.86 18.85
C GLN A 131 1.14 5.64 18.99
N ILE A 132 0.44 5.43 20.11
CA ILE A 132 -0.69 6.27 20.49
C ILE A 132 -0.15 7.46 21.30
N SER A 133 -0.33 8.67 20.79
CA SER A 133 0.05 9.94 21.41
C SER A 133 -1.17 10.83 21.65
N ARG A 134 -1.00 11.96 22.32
CA ARG A 134 -2.01 13.03 22.39
C ARG A 134 -1.60 14.17 21.47
N SER A 135 -2.54 14.59 20.63
CA SER A 135 -2.43 15.80 19.81
C SER A 135 -2.41 17.06 20.69
N MET A 136 -1.98 18.18 20.10
CA MET A 136 -2.04 19.51 20.71
C MET A 136 -3.46 19.89 21.17
N GLU A 137 -4.49 19.36 20.51
CA GLU A 137 -5.91 19.54 20.88
C GLU A 137 -6.38 18.59 22.00
N GLY A 138 -5.48 17.81 22.62
CA GLY A 138 -5.79 16.84 23.67
C GLY A 138 -6.42 15.51 23.18
N LYS A 139 -6.73 15.41 21.90
CA LYS A 139 -7.28 14.19 21.27
C LYS A 139 -6.21 13.12 21.09
N LEU A 140 -6.59 11.85 21.25
CA LEU A 140 -5.69 10.74 20.96
C LEU A 140 -5.39 10.70 19.46
N CYS A 141 -4.16 10.40 19.10
CA CYS A 141 -3.78 10.12 17.72
C CYS A 141 -2.84 8.92 17.64
N ILE A 142 -2.88 8.23 16.51
CA ILE A 142 -1.92 7.17 16.16
C ILE A 142 -0.89 7.78 15.22
N GLU A 143 0.37 7.66 15.59
CA GLU A 143 1.53 8.08 14.81
C GLU A 143 2.27 6.85 14.29
N HIS A 144 2.62 6.86 13.01
CA HIS A 144 3.48 5.86 12.41
C HIS A 144 4.93 6.36 12.41
N ILE A 145 5.74 5.82 13.30
CA ILE A 145 7.14 6.17 13.50
C ILE A 145 7.98 5.13 12.77
N LYS A 146 8.39 5.45 11.53
CA LYS A 146 9.33 4.59 10.81
C LYS A 146 10.66 4.59 11.56
N ASN A 147 11.04 3.44 12.13
CA ASN A 147 12.35 3.27 12.74
C ASN A 147 13.44 3.35 11.65
N THR A 148 14.16 4.47 11.60
CA THR A 148 15.13 4.82 10.54
C THR A 148 16.38 3.92 10.50
N ALA A 149 16.52 2.99 11.45
CA ALA A 149 17.66 2.07 11.51
C ALA A 149 17.82 1.18 10.25
N LYS A 150 16.73 0.84 9.54
CA LYS A 150 16.77 -0.04 8.35
C LYS A 150 17.00 0.67 7.01
N ARG A 151 17.29 1.98 7.00
CA ARG A 151 17.52 2.77 5.76
C ARG A 151 18.93 3.37 5.64
N LYS A 152 19.87 3.02 6.52
CA LYS A 152 21.27 3.46 6.40
C LYS A 152 22.04 2.66 5.34
N LEU A 153 21.59 2.66 4.08
CA LEU A 153 22.42 2.19 2.95
C LEU A 153 22.19 2.97 1.64
N SER A 154 21.39 4.04 1.65
CA SER A 154 21.33 4.92 0.47
C SER A 154 20.96 6.34 0.86
N VAL A 155 21.81 7.28 0.44
CA VAL A 155 21.68 8.74 0.53
C VAL A 155 22.23 9.32 1.84
N GLU A 156 23.54 9.57 1.83
CA GLU A 156 24.12 10.72 2.52
C GLU A 156 23.46 12.00 1.98
N ASN A 157 23.16 12.93 2.89
CA ASN A 157 22.45 14.19 2.71
C ASN A 157 20.92 14.11 2.84
N ASP A 158 20.43 14.08 4.07
CA ASP A 158 19.28 14.91 4.42
C ASP A 158 19.32 15.30 5.91
N ASN A 159 19.92 16.46 6.18
CA ASN A 159 19.85 17.14 7.48
C ASN A 159 18.49 17.85 7.63
N ASP A 160 17.40 17.09 7.62
CA ASP A 160 16.04 17.60 7.92
C ASP A 160 15.45 16.89 9.17
N TYR A 161 16.30 16.66 10.18
CA TYR A 161 15.87 16.05 11.45
C TYR A 161 15.37 17.06 12.48
N THR A 162 15.30 18.35 12.15
CA THR A 162 14.96 19.44 13.10
C THR A 162 13.81 20.35 12.64
N ARG A 163 12.82 19.84 11.88
CA ARG A 163 11.58 20.59 11.65
C ARG A 163 10.32 19.80 12.01
N ASN A 164 9.51 20.43 12.88
CA ASN A 164 8.18 20.03 13.39
C ASN A 164 8.12 18.90 14.42
N LYS A 165 8.36 19.25 15.68
CA LYS A 165 7.76 18.60 16.88
C LYS A 165 6.33 19.10 17.19
N GLY A 166 5.73 19.94 16.35
CA GLY A 166 4.44 20.61 16.63
C GLY A 166 3.32 20.35 15.62
N LYS A 167 3.48 19.40 14.70
CA LYS A 167 2.40 18.98 13.78
C LYS A 167 2.24 17.49 13.94
N CYS A 168 1.03 17.00 14.23
CA CYS A 168 0.71 15.59 14.03
C CYS A 168 1.06 15.26 12.57
N ARG A 169 2.22 14.63 12.37
CA ARG A 169 2.67 14.13 11.09
C ARG A 169 1.62 13.10 10.67
N ALA A 170 0.86 13.34 9.60
CA ALA A 170 -0.09 12.43 8.97
C ALA A 170 -0.54 11.24 9.87
N GLY A 171 -1.34 11.55 10.89
CA GLY A 171 -1.73 10.63 11.96
C GLY A 171 -3.23 10.39 11.99
N MET A 172 -3.65 9.23 12.49
CA MET A 172 -5.08 8.95 12.70
C MET A 172 -5.53 9.66 13.97
N ILE A 173 -6.41 10.65 13.88
CA ILE A 173 -6.91 11.39 15.05
C ILE A 173 -8.24 10.79 15.50
N ALA A 174 -8.42 10.64 16.80
CA ALA A 174 -9.69 10.22 17.39
C ALA A 174 -10.82 11.17 16.96
N THR A 175 -11.97 10.57 16.65
CA THR A 175 -13.19 11.25 16.25
C THR A 175 -14.17 11.25 17.43
N ASP A 176 -15.36 10.72 17.22
CA ASP A 176 -16.49 10.60 18.14
C ASP A 176 -16.48 9.28 18.95
N GLY A 177 -15.47 8.41 18.76
CA GLY A 177 -15.47 7.08 19.37
C GLY A 177 -16.49 6.11 18.77
N SER A 178 -17.11 6.44 17.63
CA SER A 178 -18.00 5.52 16.89
C SER A 178 -17.24 4.29 16.34
N GLU A 179 -17.94 3.38 15.67
CA GLU A 179 -17.29 2.25 14.97
C GLU A 179 -16.33 2.71 13.86
N ARG A 180 -16.47 3.95 13.40
CA ARG A 180 -15.61 4.57 12.38
C ARG A 180 -14.40 5.28 13.00
N ASP A 181 -14.32 5.36 14.33
CA ASP A 181 -13.21 5.98 15.02
C ASP A 181 -11.92 5.16 14.84
N PRO A 182 -10.86 5.76 14.24
CA PRO A 182 -9.67 5.00 13.90
C PRO A 182 -8.87 4.57 15.14
N VAL A 183 -8.91 5.36 16.23
CA VAL A 183 -8.22 5.03 17.47
C VAL A 183 -8.91 3.89 18.19
N ARG A 184 -10.24 3.87 18.23
CA ARG A 184 -11.04 2.76 18.74
C ARG A 184 -10.79 1.50 17.92
N ALA A 185 -10.84 1.60 16.59
CA ALA A 185 -10.58 0.45 15.73
C ALA A 185 -9.18 -0.14 15.95
N PHE A 186 -8.15 0.70 16.11
CA PHE A 186 -6.80 0.24 16.43
C PHE A 186 -6.69 -0.41 17.81
N LYS A 187 -7.34 0.15 18.84
CA LYS A 187 -7.40 -0.47 20.18
C LYS A 187 -8.08 -1.84 20.14
N VAL A 188 -9.18 -1.98 19.40
CA VAL A 188 -9.87 -3.26 19.18
C VAL A 188 -8.93 -4.24 18.47
N TYR A 189 -8.19 -3.77 17.46
CA TYR A 189 -7.18 -4.58 16.77
C TYR A 189 -6.11 -5.12 17.72
N LEU A 190 -5.55 -4.27 18.58
CA LEU A 190 -4.57 -4.66 19.60
C LEU A 190 -5.14 -5.68 20.60
N LYS A 191 -6.36 -5.47 21.09
CA LYS A 191 -7.03 -6.38 22.03
C LYS A 191 -7.15 -7.80 21.46
N HIS A 192 -7.52 -7.90 20.18
CA HIS A 192 -7.76 -9.19 19.53
C HIS A 192 -6.51 -9.85 18.96
N ARG A 193 -5.35 -9.19 19.08
CA ARG A 193 -4.07 -9.67 18.54
C ARG A 193 -3.39 -10.62 19.53
N PRO A 194 -2.84 -11.75 19.08
CA PRO A 194 -2.04 -12.60 19.95
C PRO A 194 -0.72 -11.90 20.36
N PRO A 195 -0.22 -12.13 21.59
CA PRO A 195 1.05 -11.58 22.05
C PRO A 195 2.25 -12.29 21.39
N GLY A 196 3.39 -11.59 21.33
CA GLY A 196 4.69 -12.14 20.93
C GLY A 196 4.98 -12.18 19.43
N ILE A 197 4.20 -11.49 18.61
CA ILE A 197 4.48 -11.30 17.18
C ILE A 197 4.68 -9.81 16.92
N SER A 198 5.60 -9.43 16.03
CA SER A 198 5.86 -8.03 15.68
C SER A 198 5.11 -7.58 14.42
N SER A 199 4.95 -8.44 13.41
CA SER A 199 4.30 -8.12 12.13
C SER A 199 2.91 -7.51 12.31
N PHE A 200 2.63 -6.43 11.58
CA PHE A 200 1.36 -5.71 11.70
C PHE A 200 0.19 -6.56 11.24
N TYR A 201 0.22 -7.10 10.02
CA TYR A 201 -0.87 -7.91 9.46
C TYR A 201 -0.69 -9.40 9.78
N LEU A 202 -1.68 -9.96 10.47
CA LEU A 202 -1.74 -11.37 10.83
C LEU A 202 -2.90 -12.07 10.13
N THR A 203 -2.78 -13.37 9.94
CA THR A 203 -3.83 -14.17 9.30
C THR A 203 -5.08 -14.22 10.19
N PRO A 204 -6.26 -13.76 9.72
CA PRO A 204 -7.50 -13.79 10.49
C PRO A 204 -8.02 -15.22 10.66
N LYS A 205 -8.52 -15.56 11.85
CA LYS A 205 -9.21 -16.84 12.08
C LYS A 205 -10.56 -16.86 11.39
N HIS A 206 -10.94 -18.00 10.83
CA HIS A 206 -12.25 -18.17 10.16
C HIS A 206 -13.41 -18.09 11.15
N LYS A 207 -13.27 -18.74 12.32
CA LYS A 207 -14.25 -18.74 13.41
C LYS A 207 -13.48 -18.55 14.73
N PRO A 208 -13.14 -17.31 15.10
CA PRO A 208 -12.40 -17.08 16.33
C PRO A 208 -13.24 -17.51 17.54
N LYS A 209 -12.63 -18.26 18.46
CA LYS A 209 -13.21 -18.58 19.77
C LYS A 209 -12.56 -17.64 20.79
N GLY A 210 -13.38 -16.89 21.51
CA GLY A 210 -12.93 -15.93 22.52
C GLY A 210 -12.32 -14.65 21.95
N ASP A 211 -11.47 -14.02 22.76
CA ASP A 211 -10.94 -12.68 22.50
C ASP A 211 -9.78 -12.64 21.50
N ILE A 212 -9.21 -13.76 21.04
CA ILE A 212 -8.07 -13.73 20.09
C ILE A 212 -8.53 -14.08 18.68
N TRP A 213 -8.56 -13.08 17.81
CA TRP A 213 -9.10 -13.18 16.45
C TRP A 213 -8.08 -13.53 15.37
N PHE A 214 -6.80 -13.34 15.64
CA PHE A 214 -5.73 -13.55 14.67
C PHE A 214 -4.84 -14.74 15.05
N ASN A 215 -4.31 -15.42 14.04
CA ASN A 215 -3.28 -16.44 14.22
C ASN A 215 -1.90 -15.78 14.41
N LYS A 216 -0.97 -16.49 15.05
CA LYS A 216 0.44 -16.07 15.15
C LYS A 216 1.22 -16.28 13.85
N VAL A 217 0.59 -15.98 12.71
CA VAL A 217 1.13 -16.20 11.37
C VAL A 217 0.99 -14.90 10.58
N PRO A 218 2.11 -14.27 10.16
CA PRO A 218 2.09 -13.09 9.31
C PRO A 218 1.31 -13.35 8.02
N MET A 219 0.61 -12.34 7.54
CA MET A 219 -0.14 -12.43 6.29
C MET A 219 0.80 -12.28 5.09
N GLY A 220 0.69 -13.17 4.10
CA GLY A 220 1.56 -13.14 2.92
C GLY A 220 1.39 -11.87 2.06
N LYS A 221 2.47 -11.43 1.42
CA LYS A 221 2.51 -10.24 0.53
C LYS A 221 1.38 -10.23 -0.50
N ASN A 222 1.12 -11.39 -1.14
CA ASN A 222 0.09 -11.50 -2.16
C ASN A 222 -1.32 -11.38 -1.57
N SER A 223 -1.56 -11.96 -0.40
CA SER A 223 -2.83 -11.81 0.31
C SER A 223 -3.09 -10.35 0.70
N ILE A 224 -2.06 -9.63 1.15
CA ILE A 224 -2.17 -8.19 1.44
C ILE A 224 -2.53 -7.40 0.18
N GLY A 225 -1.91 -7.73 -0.97
CA GLY A 225 -2.23 -7.10 -2.25
C GLY A 225 -3.66 -7.33 -2.73
N ARG A 226 -4.36 -8.36 -2.21
CA ARG A 226 -5.75 -8.68 -2.57
C ARG A 226 -6.78 -7.95 -1.70
N ILE A 227 -6.38 -7.30 -0.61
CA ILE A 227 -7.31 -6.69 0.37
C ILE A 227 -8.29 -5.71 -0.29
N MET A 228 -7.83 -4.79 -1.13
CA MET A 228 -8.73 -3.82 -1.78
C MET A 228 -9.75 -4.51 -2.69
N ARG A 229 -9.33 -5.55 -3.41
CA ARG A 229 -10.21 -6.35 -4.26
C ARG A 229 -11.28 -7.07 -3.43
N GLU A 230 -10.90 -7.60 -2.26
CA GLU A 230 -11.85 -8.23 -1.32
C GLU A 230 -12.82 -7.21 -0.71
N ILE A 231 -12.36 -6.00 -0.40
CA ILE A 231 -13.23 -4.90 0.06
C ILE A 231 -14.28 -4.59 -1.01
N LYS A 232 -13.84 -4.37 -2.25
CA LYS A 232 -14.73 -4.08 -3.39
C LYS A 232 -15.75 -5.20 -3.63
N ALA A 233 -15.29 -6.45 -3.62
CA ALA A 233 -16.14 -7.62 -3.81
C ALA A 233 -17.24 -7.72 -2.74
N VAL A 234 -16.90 -7.51 -1.46
CA VAL A 234 -17.90 -7.54 -0.37
C VAL A 234 -18.82 -6.31 -0.40
N ALA A 235 -18.31 -5.16 -0.82
CA ALA A 235 -19.08 -3.92 -0.93
C ALA A 235 -19.95 -3.82 -2.20
N GLY A 236 -19.85 -4.78 -3.13
CA GLY A 236 -20.53 -4.72 -4.42
C GLY A 236 -20.11 -3.52 -5.27
N ILE A 237 -18.81 -3.17 -5.23
CA ILE A 237 -18.22 -2.09 -6.01
C ILE A 237 -17.45 -2.72 -7.17
N ASN A 238 -17.85 -2.40 -8.40
CA ASN A 238 -17.16 -2.82 -9.62
C ASN A 238 -15.96 -1.93 -9.90
#